data_AF-A0AAJ7SKA7-F1
#
_entry.id   AF-A0AAJ7SKA7-F1
#
_cell.length_a   1.000
_cell.length_b   1.000
_cell.length_c   1.000
_cell.angle_alpha   90.00
_cell.angle_beta   90.00
_cell.angle_gamma   90.00
#
_symmetry.space_group_name_H-M   'P 1'
#
loop_
_entity.id
_entity.type
_entity.pdbx_description
1 polymer ?
#
loop_
_entity_poly.entity_id
_entity_poly.type
_entity_poly.pdbx_seq_one_letter_code
_entity_poly.pdbx_strand_id
1 'polypeptide(L)'
;MFTAAPQNLFLLLLLLSQLVTPVVSAPIKGYSHTVGLYLYSAAKERHTVTSVQECARQCEDEANFVCRSFAYIRDWKVWNCVTTPLNSLLKKPSNRRGYDLYERNDYLEDCARGHGSDYRGTKSVTQQGTECQRWSSETPHKPRYSPTTHPLAALEENFCRNPDNDTKGPWCYTADPQLRFDYCNVDSCVRLPSDQHTGVAGEMVGG
;
A
#
# COMPACT_ATOMS: atom_id res chain seq x y z
N MET A 1 -54.09 45.72 -35.09
CA MET A 1 -53.84 45.06 -33.80
C MET A 1 -53.77 43.57 -34.05
N PHE A 2 -52.60 42.95 -33.84
CA PHE A 2 -52.36 41.68 -33.15
C PHE A 2 -50.90 41.30 -33.40
N THR A 3 -50.26 40.91 -32.31
CA THR A 3 -48.84 40.91 -32.02
C THR A 3 -48.09 39.74 -32.67
N ALA A 4 -46.89 40.00 -33.19
CA ALA A 4 -45.92 38.96 -33.50
C ALA A 4 -45.37 38.36 -32.19
N ALA A 5 -45.48 37.05 -32.03
CA ALA A 5 -44.83 36.29 -30.96
C ALA A 5 -43.47 35.76 -31.45
N PRO A 6 -42.38 35.82 -30.66
CA PRO A 6 -41.08 35.33 -31.10
C PRO A 6 -41.00 33.81 -30.88
N GLN A 7 -41.06 33.04 -31.96
CA GLN A 7 -40.61 31.66 -31.96
C GLN A 7 -39.10 31.66 -32.18
N ASN A 8 -38.29 31.72 -31.12
CA ASN A 8 -36.87 31.28 -31.13
C ASN A 8 -36.19 31.53 -29.77
N LEU A 9 -36.70 30.94 -28.68
CA LEU A 9 -35.95 30.87 -27.42
C LEU A 9 -35.84 29.46 -26.82
N PHE A 10 -36.44 28.46 -27.46
CA PHE A 10 -36.38 27.07 -26.99
C PHE A 10 -35.25 26.24 -27.60
N LEU A 11 -34.61 26.69 -28.69
CA LEU A 11 -33.51 25.97 -29.33
C LEU A 11 -32.13 26.29 -28.76
N LEU A 12 -31.97 27.33 -27.93
CA LEU A 12 -30.69 27.66 -27.29
C LEU A 12 -30.47 26.97 -25.92
N LEU A 13 -31.49 26.37 -25.32
CA LEU A 13 -31.38 25.72 -24.00
C LEU A 13 -30.98 24.24 -24.08
N LEU A 14 -30.94 23.64 -25.28
CA LEU A 14 -30.55 22.25 -25.49
C LEU A 14 -29.06 22.05 -25.87
N LEU A 15 -28.28 23.13 -25.95
CA LEU A 15 -26.84 23.06 -26.30
C LEU A 15 -25.88 23.16 -25.09
N LEU A 16 -26.39 23.29 -23.86
CA LEU A 16 -25.57 23.30 -22.63
C LEU A 16 -25.67 22.01 -21.80
N SER A 17 -26.27 20.93 -22.32
CA SER A 17 -26.23 19.61 -21.64
C SER A 17 -25.02 18.76 -22.02
N GLN A 18 -23.96 19.37 -22.56
CA GLN A 18 -22.74 18.67 -22.92
C GLN A 18 -22.00 18.22 -21.65
N LEU A 19 -22.07 16.91 -21.39
CA LEU A 19 -21.06 16.12 -20.67
C LEU A 19 -20.75 16.54 -19.22
N VAL A 20 -21.73 16.42 -18.31
CA VAL A 20 -21.37 16.07 -16.94
C VAL A 20 -21.06 14.57 -16.94
N THR A 21 -19.86 14.20 -17.39
CA THR A 21 -19.33 12.88 -17.03
C THR A 21 -19.42 12.79 -15.51
N PRO A 22 -19.96 11.71 -14.91
CA PRO A 22 -19.83 11.55 -13.48
C PRO A 22 -18.35 11.69 -13.17
N VAL A 23 -17.99 12.72 -12.39
CA VAL A 23 -16.64 12.89 -11.89
C VAL A 23 -16.46 11.77 -10.88
N VAL A 24 -16.18 10.57 -11.39
CA VAL A 24 -15.56 9.52 -10.59
C VAL A 24 -14.24 10.15 -10.17
N SER A 25 -14.11 10.46 -8.88
CA SER A 25 -12.91 11.09 -8.35
C SER A 25 -11.72 10.29 -8.88
N ALA A 26 -10.80 10.95 -9.59
CA ALA A 26 -9.66 10.27 -10.17
C ALA A 26 -8.95 9.43 -9.09
N PRO A 27 -8.51 8.20 -9.40
CA PRO A 27 -7.75 7.39 -8.46
C PRO A 27 -6.56 8.18 -7.90
N ILE A 28 -6.30 8.05 -6.60
CA ILE A 28 -5.12 8.66 -5.99
C ILE A 28 -3.90 7.82 -6.38
N LYS A 29 -2.98 8.44 -7.11
CA LYS A 29 -1.74 7.77 -7.53
C LYS A 29 -0.97 7.28 -6.30
N GLY A 30 -0.51 6.04 -6.33
CA GLY A 30 0.26 5.44 -5.23
C GLY A 30 -0.59 4.82 -4.12
N TYR A 31 -1.92 4.88 -4.22
CA TYR A 31 -2.82 4.29 -3.23
C TYR A 31 -3.77 3.26 -3.86
N SER A 32 -3.98 2.16 -3.13
CA SER A 32 -5.10 1.24 -3.32
C SER A 32 -6.29 1.76 -2.52
N HIS A 33 -7.48 1.76 -3.12
CA HIS A 33 -8.70 2.28 -2.52
C HIS A 33 -9.74 1.18 -2.37
N THR A 34 -10.24 0.98 -1.15
CA THR A 34 -11.33 0.05 -0.85
C THR A 34 -12.47 0.76 -0.11
N VAL A 35 -13.64 0.76 -0.74
CA VAL A 35 -14.84 1.40 -0.20
C VAL A 35 -15.41 0.62 0.98
N GLY A 36 -15.84 1.34 2.02
CA GLY A 36 -16.56 0.74 3.16
C GLY A 36 -15.68 0.00 4.15
N LEU A 37 -14.35 0.14 4.06
CA LEU A 37 -13.41 -0.47 5.00
C LEU A 37 -12.65 0.58 5.80
N TYR A 38 -12.14 0.17 6.95
CA TYR A 38 -11.17 0.94 7.73
C TYR A 38 -10.29 0.01 8.57
N LEU A 39 -9.15 0.54 9.02
CA LEU A 39 -8.26 -0.13 9.96
C LEU A 39 -8.31 0.58 11.32
N TYR A 40 -8.60 -0.17 12.38
CA TYR A 40 -8.48 0.34 13.74
C TYR A 40 -7.03 0.23 14.23
N SER A 41 -6.41 1.37 14.53
CA SER A 41 -5.09 1.46 15.14
C SER A 41 -5.11 2.28 16.43
N ALA A 42 -4.29 1.88 17.40
CA ALA A 42 -4.03 2.69 18.59
C ALA A 42 -3.20 3.91 18.20
N ALA A 43 -2.08 3.70 17.51
CA ALA A 43 -1.26 4.73 16.87
C ALA A 43 -1.96 5.24 15.61
N LYS A 44 -2.48 6.46 15.66
CA LYS A 44 -3.18 7.13 14.56
C LYS A 44 -3.15 8.63 14.79
N GLU A 45 -3.14 9.40 13.71
CA GLU A 45 -3.46 10.83 13.77
C GLU A 45 -4.81 11.08 13.10
N ARG A 46 -5.46 12.18 13.51
CA ARG A 46 -6.71 12.63 12.92
C ARG A 46 -6.50 14.01 12.33
N HIS A 47 -7.10 14.25 11.18
CA HIS A 47 -7.00 15.52 10.48
C HIS A 47 -8.39 15.93 9.98
N THR A 48 -8.60 17.24 9.90
CA THR A 48 -9.76 17.81 9.22
C THR A 48 -9.30 18.34 7.87
N VAL A 49 -9.80 17.75 6.80
CA VAL A 49 -9.35 18.01 5.42
C VAL A 49 -10.55 18.27 4.51
N THR A 50 -10.31 18.93 3.37
CA THR A 50 -11.35 19.24 2.40
C THR A 50 -11.46 18.23 1.26
N SER A 51 -10.45 17.36 1.10
CA SER A 51 -10.38 16.38 0.03
C SER A 51 -9.63 15.12 0.46
N VAL A 52 -9.83 14.03 -0.28
CA VAL A 52 -9.10 12.78 -0.07
C VAL A 52 -7.62 12.94 -0.40
N GLN A 53 -7.30 13.74 -1.42
CA GLN A 53 -5.93 14.07 -1.82
C GLN A 53 -5.19 14.77 -0.68
N GLU A 54 -5.85 15.69 0.03
CA GLU A 54 -5.25 16.32 1.20
C GLU A 54 -5.00 15.31 2.32
N CYS A 55 -5.91 14.36 2.56
CA CYS A 55 -5.66 13.28 3.52
C CYS A 55 -4.45 12.40 3.11
N ALA A 56 -4.24 12.18 1.82
CA ALA A 56 -3.06 11.49 1.32
C ALA A 56 -1.78 12.29 1.63
N ARG A 57 -1.78 13.62 1.43
CA ARG A 57 -0.64 14.47 1.83
C ARG A 57 -0.35 14.40 3.32
N GLN A 58 -1.38 14.44 4.16
CA GLN A 58 -1.21 14.29 5.61
C GLN A 58 -0.56 12.94 5.97
N CYS A 59 -0.88 11.87 5.23
CA CYS A 59 -0.21 10.58 5.39
C CYS A 59 1.25 10.59 4.89
N GLU A 60 1.53 11.25 3.76
CA GLU A 60 2.88 11.38 3.21
C GLU A 60 3.81 12.21 4.11
N ASP A 61 3.26 13.25 4.75
CA ASP A 61 3.98 14.19 5.61
C ASP A 61 4.02 13.75 7.09
N GLU A 62 3.44 12.59 7.43
CA GLU A 62 3.41 12.09 8.80
C GLU A 62 4.82 11.82 9.34
N ALA A 63 5.11 12.40 10.52
CA ALA A 63 6.42 12.33 11.15
C ALA A 63 6.45 11.43 12.40
N ASN A 64 5.29 11.16 13.01
CA ASN A 64 5.23 10.37 14.25
C ASN A 64 5.36 8.87 13.99
N PHE A 65 4.94 8.42 12.82
CA PHE A 65 5.04 7.04 12.38
C PHE A 65 5.06 6.96 10.85
N VAL A 66 5.53 5.84 10.32
CA VAL A 66 5.39 5.57 8.88
C VAL A 66 3.92 5.34 8.58
N CYS A 67 3.25 6.32 7.98
CA CYS A 67 1.85 6.15 7.56
C CYS A 67 1.78 5.19 6.38
N ARG A 68 1.06 4.07 6.58
CA ARG A 68 0.85 3.02 5.57
C ARG A 68 -0.55 3.06 4.96
N SER A 69 -1.52 3.60 5.69
CA SER A 69 -2.87 3.80 5.18
C SER A 69 -3.56 4.98 5.85
N PHE A 70 -4.65 5.45 5.26
CA PHE A 70 -5.58 6.34 5.93
C PHE A 70 -7.04 5.94 5.66
N ALA A 71 -7.93 6.32 6.56
CA ALA A 71 -9.37 6.23 6.35
C ALA A 71 -9.95 7.63 6.09
N TYR A 72 -10.73 7.77 5.02
CA TYR A 72 -11.50 8.97 4.71
C TYR A 72 -12.97 8.76 5.05
N ILE A 73 -13.54 9.63 5.88
CA ILE A 73 -14.89 9.48 6.42
C ILE A 73 -15.80 10.51 5.73
N ARG A 74 -16.58 10.05 4.74
CA ARG A 74 -17.30 10.93 3.81
C ARG A 74 -18.29 11.87 4.49
N ASP A 75 -18.96 11.38 5.52
CA ASP A 75 -20.08 12.08 6.14
C ASP A 75 -19.63 13.03 7.27
N TRP A 76 -18.35 12.98 7.67
CA TRP A 76 -17.83 13.78 8.77
C TRP A 76 -17.29 15.11 8.26
N LYS A 77 -17.59 16.19 8.98
CA LYS A 77 -17.08 17.54 8.68
C LYS A 77 -15.80 17.89 9.45
N VAL A 78 -15.52 17.16 10.53
CA VAL A 78 -14.35 17.32 11.39
C VAL A 78 -13.75 15.94 11.62
N TRP A 79 -12.42 15.85 11.66
CA TRP A 79 -11.69 14.59 11.83
C TRP A 79 -12.06 13.53 10.77
N ASN A 80 -12.31 13.98 9.53
CA ASN A 80 -12.71 13.15 8.40
C ASN A 80 -11.55 12.42 7.73
N CYS A 81 -10.33 12.61 8.22
CA CYS A 81 -9.13 11.91 7.79
C CYS A 81 -8.46 11.26 9.01
N VAL A 82 -8.13 9.98 8.92
CA VAL A 82 -7.44 9.24 9.99
C VAL A 82 -6.27 8.47 9.39
N THR A 83 -5.04 8.89 9.68
CA THR A 83 -3.79 8.25 9.23
C THR A 83 -3.37 7.16 10.21
N THR A 84 -2.70 6.11 9.74
CA THR A 84 -2.30 4.96 10.59
C THR A 84 -1.06 4.25 10.03
N PRO A 85 -0.23 3.64 10.90
CA PRO A 85 0.90 2.81 10.47
C PRO A 85 0.51 1.41 10.04
N LEU A 86 -0.78 1.07 10.03
CA LEU A 86 -1.27 -0.25 9.60
C LEU A 86 -1.66 -0.26 8.13
N ASN A 87 -1.65 -1.46 7.55
CA ASN A 87 -2.29 -1.79 6.28
C ASN A 87 -2.96 -3.17 6.42
N SER A 88 -3.57 -3.64 5.34
CA SER A 88 -4.28 -4.92 5.25
C SER A 88 -3.36 -6.14 5.40
N LEU A 89 -2.05 -6.01 5.14
CA LEU A 89 -1.06 -7.06 5.38
C LEU A 89 -0.75 -7.23 6.88
N LEU A 90 -0.77 -6.12 7.64
CA LEU A 90 -0.50 -6.11 9.08
C LEU A 90 -1.73 -6.43 9.92
N LYS A 91 -2.93 -6.03 9.48
CA LYS A 91 -4.17 -6.23 10.22
C LYS A 91 -5.36 -6.34 9.27
N LYS A 92 -6.26 -7.28 9.55
CA LYS A 92 -7.50 -7.43 8.78
C LYS A 92 -8.37 -6.15 8.88
N PRO A 93 -8.74 -5.52 7.75
CA PRO A 93 -9.66 -4.39 7.74
C PRO A 93 -11.05 -4.77 8.24
N SER A 94 -11.75 -3.80 8.84
CA SER A 94 -13.12 -3.95 9.32
C SER A 94 -14.08 -3.18 8.41
N ASN A 95 -15.28 -3.74 8.21
CA ASN A 95 -16.32 -3.07 7.43
C ASN A 95 -16.97 -1.96 8.26
N ARG A 96 -17.09 -0.77 7.68
CA ARG A 96 -17.84 0.35 8.26
C ARG A 96 -18.36 1.26 7.16
N ARG A 97 -19.68 1.38 7.06
CA ARG A 97 -20.34 2.29 6.10
C ARG A 97 -19.89 3.74 6.34
N GLY A 98 -19.63 4.46 5.25
CA GLY A 98 -19.19 5.87 5.29
C GLY A 98 -17.67 6.06 5.39
N TYR A 99 -16.92 4.97 5.57
CA TYR A 99 -15.45 4.96 5.58
C TYR A 99 -14.93 4.44 4.25
N ASP A 100 -13.83 5.01 3.78
CA ASP A 100 -13.05 4.50 2.66
C ASP A 100 -11.60 4.34 3.10
N LEU A 101 -11.03 3.15 2.84
CA LEU A 101 -9.66 2.83 3.18
C LEU A 101 -8.75 3.09 1.97
N TYR A 102 -7.68 3.85 2.20
CA TYR A 102 -6.64 4.13 1.22
C TYR A 102 -5.30 3.63 1.76
N GLU A 103 -4.68 2.70 1.05
CA GLU A 103 -3.44 2.03 1.47
C GLU A 103 -2.34 2.33 0.48
N ARG A 104 -1.15 2.70 0.96
CA ARG A 104 -0.04 3.01 0.05
C ARG A 104 0.48 1.73 -0.61
N ASN A 105 0.64 1.79 -1.93
CA ASN A 105 1.02 0.62 -2.74
C ASN A 105 2.42 0.10 -2.42
N ASP A 106 3.36 0.98 -2.10
CA ASP A 106 4.74 0.61 -1.73
C ASP A 106 4.82 -0.25 -0.47
N TYR A 107 3.85 -0.13 0.45
CA TYR A 107 3.73 -0.99 1.64
C TYR A 107 2.79 -2.19 1.46
N LEU A 108 2.14 -2.33 0.30
CA LEU A 108 1.27 -3.47 -0.04
C LEU A 108 1.96 -4.53 -0.89
N GLU A 109 3.14 -4.24 -1.43
CA GLU A 109 3.91 -5.19 -2.22
C GLU A 109 4.67 -6.15 -1.29
N ASP A 110 4.23 -7.41 -1.26
CA ASP A 110 4.91 -8.51 -0.53
C ASP A 110 5.96 -9.23 -1.41
N CYS A 111 6.52 -8.50 -2.38
CA CYS A 111 7.56 -8.97 -3.30
C CYS A 111 8.68 -7.92 -3.42
N ALA A 112 9.88 -8.33 -3.85
CA ALA A 112 11.03 -7.47 -4.04
C ALA A 112 11.34 -7.26 -5.54
N ARG A 113 11.79 -6.06 -5.90
CA ARG A 113 12.37 -5.78 -7.23
C ARG A 113 13.88 -5.76 -7.16
N GLY A 114 14.56 -6.25 -8.20
CA GLY A 114 16.03 -6.28 -8.22
C GLY A 114 16.58 -6.98 -6.97
N HIS A 115 17.42 -6.29 -6.20
CA HIS A 115 17.96 -6.81 -4.94
C HIS A 115 17.04 -6.54 -3.72
N GLY A 116 15.90 -5.88 -3.88
CA GLY A 116 14.97 -5.61 -2.79
C GLY A 116 15.42 -4.54 -1.80
N SER A 117 16.23 -3.57 -2.23
CA SER A 117 16.58 -2.39 -1.41
C SER A 117 15.39 -1.46 -1.19
N ASP A 118 14.42 -1.46 -2.11
CA ASP A 118 13.13 -0.77 -2.02
C ASP A 118 12.03 -1.62 -1.36
N TYR A 119 12.30 -2.87 -0.98
CA TYR A 119 11.31 -3.74 -0.36
C TYR A 119 10.83 -3.16 0.98
N ARG A 120 9.50 -3.02 1.13
CA ARG A 120 8.84 -2.51 2.35
C ARG A 120 7.77 -3.45 2.90
N GLY A 121 7.69 -4.69 2.41
CA GLY A 121 6.78 -5.71 2.89
C GLY A 121 7.06 -6.14 4.33
N THR A 122 6.27 -7.10 4.83
CA THR A 122 6.16 -7.40 6.26
C THR A 122 6.71 -8.76 6.66
N LYS A 123 7.38 -9.49 5.75
CA LYS A 123 8.07 -10.74 6.12
C LYS A 123 9.06 -10.48 7.26
N SER A 124 8.98 -11.30 8.31
CA SER A 124 9.75 -11.17 9.55
C SER A 124 10.36 -12.50 10.00
N VAL A 125 10.50 -13.43 9.05
CA VAL A 125 11.12 -14.74 9.24
C VAL A 125 12.10 -14.99 8.11
N THR A 126 13.20 -15.65 8.43
CA THR A 126 14.21 -16.00 7.43
C THR A 126 13.73 -17.13 6.53
N GLN A 127 14.47 -17.42 5.46
CA GLN A 127 14.19 -18.52 4.54
C GLN A 127 14.19 -19.90 5.25
N GLN A 128 14.91 -20.04 6.37
CA GLN A 128 14.90 -21.23 7.22
C GLN A 128 13.78 -21.23 8.28
N GLY A 129 12.96 -20.19 8.33
CA GLY A 129 11.86 -20.05 9.30
C GLY A 129 12.30 -19.51 10.66
N THR A 130 13.54 -19.03 10.81
CA THR A 130 14.01 -18.39 12.04
C THR A 130 13.37 -17.01 12.18
N GLU A 131 12.90 -16.66 13.38
CA GLU A 131 12.34 -15.33 13.63
C GLU A 131 13.41 -14.24 13.50
N CYS A 132 13.05 -13.11 12.90
CA CYS A 132 13.93 -11.96 12.82
C CYS A 132 14.01 -11.21 14.16
N GLN A 133 15.19 -10.73 14.51
CA GLN A 133 15.41 -9.75 15.55
C GLN A 133 14.96 -8.36 15.06
N ARG A 134 14.39 -7.54 15.96
CA ARG A 134 14.11 -6.13 15.66
C ARG A 134 15.39 -5.38 15.33
N TRP A 135 15.36 -4.54 14.28
CA TRP A 135 16.52 -3.76 13.85
C TRP A 135 17.01 -2.74 14.89
N SER A 136 16.10 -2.28 15.77
CA SER A 136 16.44 -1.38 16.89
C SER A 136 16.89 -2.12 18.15
N SER A 137 16.72 -3.45 18.22
CA SER A 137 17.17 -4.26 19.36
C SER A 137 18.68 -4.46 19.29
N GLU A 138 19.36 -4.40 20.44
CA GLU A 138 20.78 -4.75 20.57
C GLU A 138 21.02 -6.21 20.99
N THR A 139 19.95 -7.00 21.16
CA THR A 139 19.98 -8.40 21.63
C THR A 139 19.12 -9.31 20.72
N PRO A 140 19.55 -10.56 20.44
CA PRO A 140 20.84 -11.17 20.82
C PRO A 140 22.05 -10.61 20.08
N HIS A 141 21.85 -9.97 18.93
CA HIS A 141 22.93 -9.44 18.11
C HIS A 141 22.97 -7.92 18.17
N LYS A 142 24.12 -7.34 18.49
CA LYS A 142 24.33 -5.90 18.29
C LYS A 142 24.35 -5.58 16.79
N PRO A 143 23.38 -4.82 16.25
CA PRO A 143 23.25 -4.63 14.81
C PRO A 143 24.26 -3.59 14.28
N ARG A 144 24.75 -3.82 13.06
CA ARG A 144 25.52 -2.81 12.29
C ARG A 144 24.57 -1.86 11.55
N TYR A 145 23.46 -2.41 11.05
CA TYR A 145 22.39 -1.66 10.40
C TYR A 145 21.20 -1.53 11.36
N SER A 146 20.84 -0.30 11.70
CA SER A 146 19.73 0.01 12.59
C SER A 146 19.00 1.26 12.10
N PRO A 147 17.78 1.56 12.60
CA PRO A 147 17.07 2.80 12.26
C PRO A 147 17.91 4.05 12.49
N THR A 148 18.76 4.04 13.52
CA THR A 148 19.65 5.15 13.86
C THR A 148 20.78 5.31 12.86
N THR A 149 21.38 4.21 12.39
CA THR A 149 22.53 4.28 11.46
C THR A 149 22.11 4.40 10.00
N HIS A 150 20.94 3.87 9.64
CA HIS A 150 20.41 3.87 8.27
C HIS A 150 18.93 4.29 8.27
N PRO A 151 18.63 5.57 8.57
CA PRO A 151 17.26 6.05 8.73
C PRO A 151 16.41 5.94 7.46
N LEU A 152 17.04 5.96 6.28
CA LEU A 152 16.35 5.86 4.99
C LEU A 152 16.10 4.41 4.52
N ALA A 153 16.61 3.40 5.25
CA ALA A 153 16.49 1.99 4.88
C ALA A 153 15.20 1.32 5.39
N ALA A 154 14.30 2.09 6.02
CA ALA A 154 13.01 1.60 6.55
C ALA A 154 13.15 0.34 7.43
N LEU A 155 14.15 0.35 8.31
CA LEU A 155 14.49 -0.76 9.23
C LEU A 155 13.49 -0.86 10.39
N GLU A 156 12.21 -0.99 10.07
CA GLU A 156 11.11 -1.01 11.03
C GLU A 156 10.87 -2.41 11.59
N GLU A 157 10.49 -2.47 12.87
CA GLU A 157 10.25 -3.73 13.59
C GLU A 157 11.38 -4.73 13.35
N ASN A 158 11.04 -5.96 12.98
CA ASN A 158 11.95 -7.04 12.58
C ASN A 158 11.71 -7.47 11.12
N PHE A 159 11.18 -6.57 10.27
CA PHE A 159 10.89 -6.92 8.89
C PHE A 159 12.16 -7.08 8.06
N CYS A 160 12.19 -8.03 7.13
CA CYS A 160 13.32 -8.25 6.24
C CYS A 160 13.59 -7.01 5.38
N ARG A 161 14.85 -6.60 5.27
CA ARG A 161 15.30 -5.42 4.51
C ARG A 161 16.65 -5.69 3.86
N ASN A 162 17.02 -4.88 2.87
CA ASN A 162 18.35 -4.95 2.25
C ASN A 162 19.06 -3.58 2.31
N PRO A 163 19.53 -3.16 3.52
CA PRO A 163 20.13 -1.84 3.71
C PRO A 163 21.48 -1.67 3.01
N ASP A 164 22.15 -2.76 2.65
CA ASP A 164 23.47 -2.80 2.03
C ASP A 164 23.46 -3.21 0.56
N ASN A 165 22.27 -3.33 -0.04
CA ASN A 165 22.05 -3.65 -1.44
C ASN A 165 22.74 -4.97 -1.87
N ASP A 166 22.80 -5.95 -0.96
CA ASP A 166 23.33 -7.29 -1.21
C ASP A 166 22.55 -7.96 -2.34
N THR A 167 23.28 -8.48 -3.33
CA THR A 167 22.75 -9.23 -4.47
C THR A 167 21.87 -10.43 -4.11
N LYS A 168 22.01 -10.98 -2.89
CA LYS A 168 21.21 -12.11 -2.40
C LYS A 168 19.82 -11.73 -1.91
N GLY A 169 19.53 -10.44 -1.76
CA GLY A 169 18.20 -9.95 -1.42
C GLY A 169 18.00 -9.55 0.04
N PRO A 170 16.74 -9.32 0.45
CA PRO A 170 16.40 -8.93 1.82
C PRO A 170 16.82 -9.96 2.86
N TRP A 171 17.29 -9.47 4.00
CA TRP A 171 17.75 -10.28 5.12
C TRP A 171 17.34 -9.61 6.44
N CYS A 172 17.58 -10.29 7.56
CA CYS A 172 17.42 -9.72 8.89
C CYS A 172 18.46 -10.30 9.86
N TYR A 173 18.77 -9.58 10.94
CA TYR A 173 19.36 -10.21 12.11
C TYR A 173 18.36 -11.24 12.66
N THR A 174 18.83 -12.36 13.20
CA THR A 174 17.90 -13.40 13.69
C THR A 174 17.76 -13.35 15.21
N ALA A 175 16.66 -13.87 15.73
CA ALA A 175 16.44 -14.03 17.17
C ALA A 175 17.26 -15.20 17.78
N ASP A 176 17.91 -16.02 16.95
CA ASP A 176 18.80 -17.10 17.39
C ASP A 176 20.20 -16.54 17.72
N PRO A 177 20.70 -16.67 18.97
CA PRO A 177 22.04 -16.23 19.35
C PRO A 177 23.19 -16.89 18.58
N GLN A 178 22.97 -18.06 17.95
CA GLN A 178 23.98 -18.78 17.18
C GLN A 178 23.98 -18.41 15.69
N LEU A 179 22.92 -17.77 15.20
CA LEU A 179 22.78 -17.35 13.80
C LEU A 179 22.64 -15.83 13.72
N ARG A 180 23.74 -15.13 13.43
CA ARG A 180 23.73 -13.66 13.46
C ARG A 180 22.70 -13.02 12.53
N PHE A 181 22.67 -13.47 11.29
CA PHE A 181 21.74 -13.01 10.27
C PHE A 181 21.50 -14.13 9.27
N ASP A 182 20.38 -14.05 8.56
CA ASP A 182 20.08 -14.92 7.43
C ASP A 182 19.12 -14.20 6.46
N TYR A 183 19.09 -14.66 5.22
CA TYR A 183 18.27 -14.09 4.16
C TYR A 183 16.81 -14.49 4.33
N CYS A 184 15.92 -13.65 3.82
CA CYS A 184 14.49 -13.93 3.82
C CYS A 184 14.03 -14.42 2.45
N ASN A 185 13.07 -15.34 2.43
CA ASN A 185 12.46 -15.78 1.19
C ASN A 185 11.40 -14.76 0.72
N VAL A 186 11.84 -13.69 0.06
CA VAL A 186 10.99 -12.66 -0.55
C VAL A 186 10.91 -12.90 -2.05
N ASP A 187 9.70 -13.11 -2.56
CA ASP A 187 9.48 -13.41 -3.98
C ASP A 187 9.82 -12.20 -4.86
N SER A 188 10.22 -12.44 -6.11
CA SER A 188 10.44 -11.37 -7.09
C SER A 188 9.10 -10.81 -7.58
N CYS A 189 8.99 -9.48 -7.67
CA CYS A 189 7.80 -8.83 -8.25
C CYS A 189 7.68 -9.05 -9.77
N VAL A 190 8.75 -9.49 -10.44
CA VAL A 190 8.68 -9.88 -11.84
C VAL A 190 7.92 -11.19 -11.90
N ARG A 191 6.70 -11.16 -12.44
CA ARG A 191 6.06 -12.39 -12.90
C ARG A 191 6.94 -12.95 -14.01
N LEU A 192 7.79 -13.93 -13.70
CA LEU A 192 8.25 -14.83 -14.73
C LEU A 192 6.99 -15.42 -15.36
N PRO A 193 6.87 -15.48 -16.70
CA PRO A 193 5.84 -16.29 -17.32
C PRO A 193 6.01 -17.68 -16.73
N SER A 194 5.06 -18.10 -15.90
CA SER A 194 5.01 -19.46 -15.38
C SER A 194 5.10 -20.40 -16.58
N ASP A 195 5.96 -21.41 -16.47
CA ASP A 195 6.13 -22.50 -17.42
C ASP A 195 4.86 -22.74 -18.25
N GLN A 196 5.02 -22.67 -19.57
CA GLN A 196 4.11 -23.35 -20.47
C GLN A 196 4.06 -24.80 -20.01
N HIS A 197 2.98 -25.16 -19.33
CA HIS A 197 2.55 -26.54 -19.22
C HIS A 197 2.35 -27.00 -20.67
N THR A 198 3.37 -27.67 -21.20
CA THR A 198 3.37 -28.25 -22.53
C THR A 198 2.09 -29.06 -22.69
N GLY A 199 1.21 -28.60 -23.57
CA GLY A 199 0.13 -29.43 -24.07
C GLY A 199 0.74 -30.64 -24.74
N VAL A 200 0.69 -31.78 -24.06
CA VAL A 200 0.91 -33.07 -24.71
C VAL A 200 -0.35 -33.33 -25.52
N ALA A 201 -0.27 -33.07 -26.82
CA ALA A 201 -1.22 -33.59 -27.78
C ALA A 201 -1.07 -35.12 -27.77
N GLY A 202 -2.02 -35.80 -27.14
CA GLY A 202 -2.15 -37.25 -27.23
C GLY A 202 -2.55 -37.64 -28.66
N GLU A 203 -1.75 -38.51 -29.26
CA GLU A 203 -2.01 -39.24 -30.50
C GLU A 203 -3.41 -39.87 -30.51
N MET A 204 -4.20 -39.55 -31.54
CA MET A 204 -5.33 -40.38 -31.96
C MET A 204 -4.76 -41.62 -32.69
N VAL A 205 -4.75 -42.76 -32.01
CA VAL A 205 -4.68 -44.07 -32.67
C VAL A 205 -6.11 -44.53 -32.92
N GLY A 206 -6.44 -44.76 -34.18
CA GLY A 206 -7.72 -45.26 -34.63
C GLY A 206 -7.99 -46.70 -34.19
N GLY A 207 -9.29 -46.99 -34.02
CA GLY A 207 -9.91 -48.31 -33.90
C GLY A 207 -11.36 -48.20 -34.31
#